data_AF-A0A318TLC7-F1
#
_entry.id   AF-A0A318TLC7-F1
#
_cell.length_a   1.000
_cell.length_b   1.000
_cell.length_c   1.000
_cell.angle_alpha   90.00
_cell.angle_beta   90.00
_cell.angle_gamma   90.00
#
_symmetry.space_group_name_H-M   'P 1'
#
loop_
_entity.id
_entity.type
_entity.pdbx_description
1 polymer ?
#
loop_
_entity_poly.entity_id
_entity_poly.type
_entity_poly.pdbx_seq_one_letter_code
_entity_poly.pdbx_strand_id
1 'polypeptide(L)'
;MRTTLVVGLAVIALALAGCGEKSGNSKGDSSLLSGLGGSPAKEGPPGPMGPQGPAGPPGPAGASLRTATSTSCASNGCPLSCSADEVLVSALCVGATGVRLSDNMQLDREGALTVRCGSTSTSLILSCAKK
;
A
#
# COMPACT_ATOMS: atom_id res chain seq x y z
N MET A 1 -32.02 38.54 -17.93
CA MET A 1 -32.77 37.33 -17.52
C MET A 1 -31.72 36.26 -17.22
N ARG A 2 -31.27 36.10 -15.98
CA ARG A 2 -32.00 35.57 -14.81
C ARG A 2 -32.14 34.03 -14.81
N THR A 3 -31.03 33.33 -14.99
CA THR A 3 -30.85 31.98 -14.43
C THR A 3 -29.55 31.91 -13.64
N THR A 4 -29.24 32.99 -12.92
CA THR A 4 -28.72 32.84 -11.55
C THR A 4 -29.74 32.05 -10.74
N LEU A 5 -29.23 31.39 -9.69
CA LEU A 5 -29.99 30.90 -8.53
C LEU A 5 -30.76 29.59 -8.85
N VAL A 6 -30.63 28.44 -8.16
CA VAL A 6 -30.32 28.20 -6.74
C VAL A 6 -29.81 26.75 -6.45
N VAL A 7 -29.79 25.80 -7.39
CA VAL A 7 -30.01 24.39 -6.96
C VAL A 7 -28.76 23.53 -6.64
N GLY A 8 -27.53 24.01 -6.85
CA GLY A 8 -26.34 23.14 -6.70
C GLY A 8 -25.50 23.29 -5.42
N LEU A 9 -25.78 24.29 -4.57
CA LEU A 9 -24.83 24.79 -3.57
C LEU A 9 -25.16 24.42 -2.12
N ALA A 10 -25.84 23.28 -1.88
CA ALA A 10 -26.33 22.96 -0.54
C ALA A 10 -26.30 21.47 -0.14
N VAL A 11 -25.17 20.73 -0.25
CA VAL A 11 -25.01 19.46 0.52
C VAL A 11 -23.53 19.09 0.83
N ILE A 12 -22.67 20.01 1.24
CA ILE A 12 -21.36 19.62 1.82
C ILE A 12 -21.11 20.45 3.09
N ALA A 13 -21.87 20.14 4.15
CA ALA A 13 -21.70 20.76 5.47
C ALA A 13 -21.93 19.77 6.64
N LEU A 14 -21.77 18.45 6.45
CA LEU A 14 -21.92 17.48 7.54
C LEU A 14 -20.86 16.37 7.46
N ALA A 15 -19.68 16.58 8.05
CA ALA A 15 -18.77 15.48 8.44
C ALA A 15 -17.63 15.88 9.42
N LEU A 16 -17.81 16.84 10.33
CA LEU A 16 -16.77 17.22 11.32
C LEU A 16 -17.24 17.11 12.78
N ALA A 17 -18.18 16.21 13.08
CA ALA A 17 -18.54 15.87 14.46
C ALA A 17 -18.17 14.41 14.75
N GLY A 18 -17.00 14.18 15.37
CA GLY A 18 -16.59 12.84 15.76
C GLY A 18 -15.12 12.68 16.12
N CYS A 19 -14.64 13.42 17.13
CA CYS A 19 -13.49 12.96 17.91
C CYS A 19 -13.88 13.06 19.38
N GLY A 20 -13.91 11.92 20.06
CA GLY A 20 -14.72 11.66 21.24
C GLY A 20 -14.38 12.51 22.47
N GLU A 21 -15.43 13.06 23.07
CA GLU A 21 -15.44 13.52 24.45
C GLU A 21 -15.20 12.34 25.39
N LYS A 22 -14.12 12.45 26.16
CA LYS A 22 -13.72 11.51 27.19
C LYS A 22 -14.72 11.60 28.35
N SER A 23 -15.71 10.72 28.33
CA SER A 23 -16.56 10.42 29.48
C SER A 23 -15.71 9.74 30.56
N GLY A 24 -15.82 10.25 31.79
CA GLY A 24 -14.99 9.79 32.92
C GLY A 24 -15.52 10.23 34.27
N ASN A 25 -16.70 9.73 34.61
CA ASN A 25 -17.21 9.43 35.95
C ASN A 25 -17.29 10.51 37.04
N SER A 26 -18.55 10.86 37.34
CA SER A 26 -19.04 11.34 38.62
C SER A 26 -18.55 10.47 39.78
N LYS A 27 -18.08 11.10 40.86
CA LYS A 27 -17.95 10.43 42.16
C LYS A 27 -18.34 11.39 43.29
N GLY A 28 -19.61 11.28 43.69
CA GLY A 28 -20.08 11.32 45.07
C GLY A 28 -19.87 12.61 45.84
N ASP A 29 -20.90 13.43 45.86
CA ASP A 29 -21.34 14.19 47.03
C ASP A 29 -21.45 13.27 48.26
N SER A 30 -20.38 13.17 49.04
CA SER A 30 -20.43 12.70 50.42
C SER A 30 -19.89 13.80 51.32
N SER A 31 -20.60 14.93 51.38
CA SER A 31 -20.32 16.04 52.29
C SER A 31 -21.45 16.22 53.30
N LEU A 32 -21.84 15.12 53.94
CA LEU A 32 -22.65 15.12 55.15
C LEU A 32 -22.08 14.03 56.06
N LEU A 33 -21.46 14.45 57.18
CA LEU A 33 -20.76 13.66 58.21
C LEU A 33 -19.23 13.58 58.02
N SER A 34 -18.53 14.68 58.32
CA SER A 34 -17.12 14.66 58.70
C SER A 34 -16.96 15.21 60.13
N GLY A 35 -17.36 14.39 61.09
CA GLY A 35 -16.90 14.47 62.46
C GLY A 35 -16.19 13.15 62.77
N LEU A 36 -14.94 13.24 63.24
CA LEU A 36 -14.03 12.16 63.67
C LEU A 36 -13.11 11.56 62.59
N GLY A 37 -11.84 11.98 62.65
CA GLY A 37 -10.70 11.06 62.53
C GLY A 37 -10.17 10.73 61.14
N GLY A 38 -8.97 11.24 60.84
CA GLY A 38 -8.07 10.70 59.82
C GLY A 38 -7.65 11.73 58.77
N SER A 39 -6.38 12.14 58.80
CA SER A 39 -5.74 12.82 57.67
C SER A 39 -5.91 11.97 56.40
N PRO A 40 -6.19 12.57 55.22
CA PRO A 40 -6.30 11.82 53.98
C PRO A 40 -5.05 10.97 53.79
N ALA A 41 -5.22 9.65 53.72
CA ALA A 41 -4.13 8.75 53.38
C ALA A 41 -3.61 9.15 51.99
N LYS A 42 -2.32 9.47 51.91
CA LYS A 42 -1.66 9.88 50.66
C LYS A 42 -1.86 8.76 49.63
N GLU A 43 -2.42 9.08 48.47
CA GLU A 43 -2.61 8.12 47.39
C GLU A 43 -1.27 7.43 47.06
N GLY A 44 -1.31 6.11 46.89
CA GLY A 44 -0.12 5.32 46.62
C GLY A 44 0.55 5.72 45.30
N PRO A 45 1.85 5.41 45.12
CA PRO A 45 2.52 5.68 43.86
C PRO A 45 1.81 4.92 42.71
N PRO A 46 1.80 5.48 41.48
CA PRO A 46 1.32 4.77 40.31
C PRO A 46 1.99 3.40 40.16
N GLY A 47 1.24 2.40 39.70
CA GLY A 47 1.76 1.07 39.43
C GLY A 47 2.85 1.07 38.34
N PRO A 48 3.72 0.04 38.30
CA PRO A 48 4.73 -0.08 37.27
C PRO A 48 4.10 -0.20 35.87
N MET A 49 4.85 0.21 34.85
CA MET A 49 4.45 -0.01 33.46
C MET A 49 4.31 -1.51 33.19
N GLY A 50 3.27 -1.88 32.44
CA GLY A 50 3.06 -3.27 32.01
C GLY A 50 4.20 -3.77 31.12
N PRO A 51 4.35 -5.10 30.99
CA PRO A 51 5.36 -5.68 30.10
C PRO A 51 5.09 -5.32 28.65
N GLN A 52 6.14 -5.35 27.83
CA GLN A 52 6.01 -5.23 26.38
C GLN A 52 5.14 -6.37 25.83
N GLY A 53 4.29 -6.06 24.85
CA GLY A 53 3.50 -7.07 24.14
C GLY A 53 4.38 -8.07 23.35
N PRO A 54 3.84 -9.23 22.99
CA PRO A 54 4.56 -10.22 22.19
C PRO A 54 4.93 -9.66 20.81
N ALA A 55 5.94 -10.26 20.19
CA ALA A 55 6.27 -9.98 18.80
C ALA A 55 5.08 -10.32 17.88
N GLY A 56 4.90 -9.55 16.81
CA GLY A 56 3.92 -9.84 15.77
C GLY A 56 4.26 -11.12 14.99
N PRO A 57 3.28 -11.71 14.27
CA PRO A 57 3.54 -12.86 13.42
C PRO A 57 4.52 -12.51 12.29
N PRO A 58 5.25 -13.51 11.73
CA PRO A 58 6.02 -13.32 10.51
C PRO A 58 5.17 -12.76 9.37
N GLY A 59 5.78 -11.93 8.52
CA GLY A 59 5.14 -11.46 7.29
C GLY A 59 4.89 -12.58 6.26
N PRO A 60 4.07 -12.33 5.24
CA PRO A 60 3.85 -13.29 4.16
C PRO A 60 5.14 -13.55 3.38
N ALA A 61 5.24 -14.73 2.76
CA ALA A 61 6.33 -15.04 1.84
C ALA A 61 6.32 -14.07 0.65
N GLY A 62 7.52 -13.66 0.19
CA GLY A 62 7.66 -12.78 -0.97
C GLY A 62 7.30 -13.48 -2.28
N ALA A 63 6.86 -12.71 -3.27
CA ALA A 63 6.66 -13.22 -4.62
C ALA A 63 7.98 -13.68 -5.24
N SER A 64 7.97 -14.80 -5.96
CA SER A 64 9.15 -15.27 -6.70
C SER A 64 9.27 -14.49 -8.01
N LEU A 65 10.41 -13.82 -8.21
CA LEU A 65 10.73 -13.11 -9.46
C LEU A 65 11.83 -13.86 -10.22
N ARG A 66 11.66 -13.95 -11.54
CA ARG A 66 12.72 -14.36 -12.47
C ARG A 66 13.00 -13.25 -13.48
N THR A 67 14.23 -13.26 -13.97
CA THR A 67 14.66 -12.39 -15.07
C THR A 67 15.14 -13.23 -16.23
N ALA A 68 14.70 -12.91 -17.44
CA ALA A 68 15.14 -13.55 -18.67
C ALA A 68 15.70 -12.49 -19.62
N THR A 69 16.80 -12.78 -20.29
CA THR A 69 17.47 -11.83 -21.19
C THR A 69 17.64 -12.44 -22.57
N SER A 70 17.35 -11.65 -23.60
CA SER A 70 17.52 -12.02 -25.01
C SER A 70 18.42 -11.01 -25.69
N THR A 71 19.33 -11.50 -26.53
CA THR A 71 20.29 -10.70 -27.31
C THR A 71 20.09 -10.86 -28.81
N SER A 72 19.06 -11.59 -29.24
CA SER A 72 18.75 -11.88 -30.65
C SER A 72 17.89 -10.79 -31.34
N CYS A 73 18.27 -9.51 -31.17
CA CYS A 73 17.37 -8.37 -31.46
C CYS A 73 17.40 -7.90 -32.93
N ALA A 74 18.16 -8.58 -33.78
CA ALA A 74 18.59 -8.08 -35.09
C ALA A 74 17.46 -7.65 -36.05
N SER A 75 16.31 -8.32 -36.08
CA SER A 75 15.22 -7.94 -37.01
C SER A 75 13.81 -8.10 -36.46
N ASN A 76 13.58 -9.09 -35.59
CA ASN A 76 12.26 -9.36 -35.01
C ASN A 76 12.10 -8.81 -33.58
N GLY A 77 13.05 -8.00 -33.13
CA GLY A 77 12.95 -7.31 -31.86
C GLY A 77 13.12 -8.16 -30.61
N CYS A 78 13.91 -9.25 -30.65
CA CYS A 78 14.10 -10.17 -29.52
C CYS A 78 12.76 -10.57 -28.85
N PRO A 79 11.93 -11.45 -29.42
CA PRO A 79 10.77 -11.91 -28.67
C PRO A 79 11.22 -12.66 -27.41
N LEU A 80 10.67 -12.26 -26.26
CA LEU A 80 10.85 -12.93 -24.97
C LEU A 80 9.50 -12.99 -24.25
N SER A 81 9.21 -14.11 -23.62
CA SER A 81 7.91 -14.35 -23.01
C SER A 81 8.03 -14.85 -21.57
N CYS A 82 7.08 -14.44 -20.73
CA CYS A 82 6.85 -15.08 -19.44
C CYS A 82 6.17 -16.44 -19.63
N SER A 83 6.34 -17.35 -18.67
CA SER A 83 5.65 -18.64 -18.68
C SER A 83 4.16 -18.45 -18.38
N ALA A 84 3.32 -19.43 -18.71
CA ALA A 84 1.87 -19.35 -18.48
C ALA A 84 1.50 -19.16 -17.00
N ASP A 85 2.34 -19.65 -16.07
CA ASP A 85 2.20 -19.52 -14.62
C ASP A 85 2.79 -18.21 -14.04
N GLU A 86 3.18 -17.28 -14.91
CA GLU A 86 3.81 -16.03 -14.50
C GLU A 86 3.09 -14.79 -15.03
N VAL A 87 3.40 -13.66 -14.43
CA VAL A 87 2.96 -12.31 -14.79
C VAL A 87 4.17 -11.49 -15.17
N LEU A 88 4.07 -10.75 -16.28
CA LEU A 88 5.08 -9.75 -16.62
C LEU A 88 5.04 -8.61 -15.60
N VAL A 89 6.18 -8.34 -14.96
CA VAL A 89 6.37 -7.19 -14.06
C VAL A 89 6.94 -6.01 -14.84
N SER A 90 7.98 -6.26 -15.65
CA SER A 90 8.61 -5.24 -16.47
C SER A 90 9.35 -5.85 -17.65
N ALA A 91 9.53 -5.05 -18.69
CA ALA A 91 10.31 -5.41 -19.86
C ALA A 91 11.17 -4.22 -20.29
N LEU A 92 12.47 -4.44 -20.41
CA LEU A 92 13.47 -3.40 -20.62
C LEU A 92 14.24 -3.67 -21.91
N CYS A 93 14.09 -2.77 -22.87
CA CYS A 93 14.85 -2.72 -24.09
C CYS A 93 16.15 -1.95 -23.85
N VAL A 94 17.28 -2.63 -23.97
CA VAL A 94 18.61 -2.04 -23.86
C VAL A 94 19.11 -1.74 -25.27
N GLY A 95 19.52 -0.51 -25.52
CA GLY A 95 20.20 -0.10 -26.75
C GLY A 95 21.55 0.56 -26.44
N ALA A 96 22.25 1.00 -27.48
CA ALA A 96 23.58 1.60 -27.34
C ALA A 96 23.62 2.86 -26.46
N THR A 97 22.53 3.62 -26.41
CA THR A 97 22.45 4.93 -25.74
C THR A 97 21.62 4.91 -24.46
N GLY A 98 21.05 3.77 -24.07
CA GLY A 98 20.30 3.65 -22.82
C GLY A 98 19.29 2.51 -22.80
N VAL A 99 18.46 2.53 -21.76
CA VAL A 99 17.43 1.52 -21.49
C VAL A 99 16.04 2.17 -21.57
N ARG A 100 15.07 1.48 -22.17
CA ARG A 100 13.68 1.93 -22.29
C ARG A 100 12.75 0.80 -21.85
N LEU A 101 11.60 1.14 -21.29
CA LEU A 101 10.55 0.15 -21.07
C LEU A 101 9.97 -0.24 -22.43
N SER A 102 9.75 -1.53 -22.68
CA SER A 102 9.04 -1.94 -23.88
C SER A 102 7.57 -1.59 -23.77
N ASP A 103 7.04 -0.93 -24.79
CA ASP A 103 5.61 -0.70 -25.03
C ASP A 103 4.97 -1.75 -25.96
N ASN A 104 5.77 -2.62 -26.58
CA ASN A 104 5.29 -3.64 -27.51
C ASN A 104 5.09 -4.99 -26.80
N MET A 105 3.93 -5.12 -26.16
CA MET A 105 3.51 -6.33 -25.48
C MET A 105 2.37 -6.99 -26.25
N GLN A 106 2.50 -8.28 -26.53
CA GLN A 106 1.52 -9.08 -27.25
C GLN A 106 1.18 -10.30 -26.40
N LEU A 107 -0.11 -10.52 -26.14
CA LEU A 107 -0.56 -11.82 -25.64
C LEU A 107 -0.60 -12.79 -26.82
N ASP A 108 0.10 -13.91 -26.68
CA ASP A 108 -0.09 -15.04 -27.58
C ASP A 108 -1.43 -15.76 -27.26
N ARG A 109 -1.90 -16.60 -28.20
CA ARG A 109 -3.09 -17.44 -28.03
C ARG A 109 -2.97 -18.40 -26.83
N GLU A 110 -1.75 -18.76 -26.46
CA GLU A 110 -1.46 -19.60 -25.30
C GLU A 110 -1.53 -18.82 -23.96
N GLY A 111 -1.83 -17.52 -24.01
CA GLY A 111 -1.87 -16.63 -22.85
C GLY A 111 -0.49 -16.17 -22.38
N ALA A 112 0.57 -16.53 -23.11
CA ALA A 112 1.92 -16.08 -22.83
C ALA A 112 2.11 -14.62 -23.28
N LEU A 113 2.52 -13.76 -22.35
CA LEU A 113 2.81 -12.37 -22.67
C LEU A 113 4.20 -12.28 -23.30
N THR A 114 4.23 -12.00 -24.60
CA THR A 114 5.44 -11.87 -25.41
C THR A 114 5.76 -10.40 -25.58
N VAL A 115 7.00 -10.03 -25.28
CA VAL A 115 7.47 -8.66 -25.42
C VAL A 115 8.51 -8.57 -26.52
N ARG A 116 8.47 -7.46 -27.25
CA ARG A 116 9.41 -7.14 -28.32
C ARG A 116 10.03 -5.77 -28.09
N CYS A 117 11.27 -5.63 -28.52
CA CYS A 117 12.00 -4.36 -28.59
C CYS A 117 12.17 -3.91 -30.04
N GLY A 118 12.43 -2.63 -30.26
CA GLY A 118 12.76 -2.13 -31.59
C GLY A 118 14.09 -2.68 -32.11
N SER A 119 14.33 -2.56 -33.41
CA SER A 119 15.58 -2.98 -34.08
C SER A 119 16.83 -2.22 -33.63
N THR A 120 16.67 -1.13 -32.88
CA THR A 120 17.77 -0.35 -32.28
C THR A 120 18.24 -0.91 -30.93
N SER A 121 17.55 -1.91 -30.40
CA SER A 121 17.91 -2.56 -29.14
C SER A 121 18.91 -3.68 -29.38
N THR A 122 19.89 -3.78 -28.49
CA THR A 122 20.89 -4.85 -28.43
C THR A 122 20.44 -6.01 -27.56
N SER A 123 19.63 -5.74 -26.52
CA SER A 123 19.04 -6.78 -25.70
C SER A 123 17.67 -6.41 -25.13
N LEU A 124 16.89 -7.43 -24.79
CA LEU A 124 15.65 -7.32 -24.03
C LEU A 124 15.82 -8.07 -22.71
N ILE A 125 15.48 -7.41 -21.61
CA ILE A 125 15.45 -7.99 -20.27
C ILE A 125 13.99 -8.03 -19.83
N LEU A 126 13.50 -9.21 -19.49
CA LEU A 126 12.14 -9.48 -19.06
C LEU A 126 12.15 -9.87 -17.59
N SER A 127 11.33 -9.23 -16.76
CA SER A 127 11.12 -9.64 -15.36
C SER A 127 9.71 -10.19 -15.19
N CYS A 128 9.61 -11.44 -14.78
CA CYS A 128 8.37 -12.17 -14.58
C CYS A 128 8.22 -12.53 -13.09
N ALA A 129 7.02 -12.39 -12.55
CA ALA A 129 6.67 -12.84 -11.21
C ALA A 129 5.78 -14.07 -11.30
N LYS A 130 6.04 -15.05 -10.44
CA LYS A 130 5.25 -16.27 -10.33
C LYS A 130 3.89 -15.93 -9.69
N LYS A 131 2.78 -16.40 -10.28
CA LYS A 131 1.41 -16.24 -9.74
C LYS A 131 1.25 -17.05 -8.45
#